data_AF-A0A553HT23-F1
#
_entry.id   AF-A0A553HT23-F1
#
_cell.length_a   1.000
_cell.length_b   1.000
_cell.length_c   1.000
_cell.angle_alpha   90.00
_cell.angle_beta   90.00
_cell.angle_gamma   90.00
#
_symmetry.space_group_name_H-M   'P 1'
#
loop_
_entity.id
_entity.type
_entity.pdbx_description
1 polymer ?
#
loop_
_entity_poly.entity_id
_entity_poly.type
_entity_poly.pdbx_seq_one_letter_code
_entity_poly.pdbx_strand_id
1 'polypeptide(L)'
;MSGSIYDDSDPYLSHLKSKGKYEGWMECLRNAHENPLGHIHIVDITALGGTYQWEANADTIALSAELTERELPDGGTRLIIFAPSNRIYVQKHVGAMYDIDPGFFRAVLMSCESDGFYEGVKHRVPEFLVGGRPRHLDLGYGWAGVIHRRGNCNIVLLSASYSSGRLTEHRWYYENNTYLDLVKFHEEYLRALLKLDKQFFIEVHKNPLFLMLPILDIHVAYLYEGLIYADQLFRRGRISRREKPELVEWAWSALRIMKHDGMGPLDCVRQYDSDYNGNKIQEFGQYKKLAERFRCIIEEISRTEALARDYLQHHVGMFGLEESRVSIKQTRAAFEESKRTKLITVLAIFFVPISLSTSVFGMNIHELNENGQSIWVFILTTVLIVAATMILWGFMYQFQKYNSQPRDGIKEGKHWRTRSAALCQLIFRGHIIWAWKSGILVSLLTDGRVAFLMSCAGHRVVRLLSPLLHSPHEPCRYVRVHIGMSDAFDCDKFED
;
A
#
# COMPACT_ATOMS: atom_id res chain seq x y z
N MET A 1 17.89 -24.44 -24.69
CA MET A 1 17.24 -23.77 -25.84
C MET A 1 16.87 -22.36 -25.40
N SER A 2 17.72 -21.38 -25.69
CA SER A 2 17.43 -19.96 -25.43
C SER A 2 16.50 -19.45 -26.54
N GLY A 3 15.20 -19.66 -26.38
CA GLY A 3 14.21 -19.00 -27.23
C GLY A 3 14.36 -17.49 -27.06
N SER A 4 14.36 -16.75 -28.18
CA SER A 4 14.25 -15.29 -28.17
C SER A 4 13.04 -14.92 -27.30
N ILE A 5 13.29 -14.25 -26.17
CA ILE A 5 12.27 -13.82 -25.19
C ILE A 5 11.46 -12.63 -25.73
N TYR A 6 11.87 -12.06 -26.86
CA TYR A 6 11.19 -10.94 -27.49
C TYR A 6 10.03 -11.42 -28.34
N ASP A 7 8.83 -11.00 -27.95
CA ASP A 7 7.62 -11.13 -28.75
C ASP A 7 7.73 -10.17 -29.95
N ASP A 8 7.92 -10.71 -31.15
CA ASP A 8 7.98 -9.94 -32.40
C ASP A 8 6.66 -9.18 -32.69
N SER A 9 5.60 -9.38 -31.89
CA SER A 9 4.34 -8.62 -31.99
C SER A 9 4.33 -7.28 -31.25
N ASP A 10 5.41 -6.90 -30.54
CA ASP A 10 5.48 -5.59 -29.89
C ASP A 10 5.47 -4.46 -30.94
N PRO A 11 4.46 -3.56 -30.93
CA PRO A 11 4.28 -2.53 -31.95
C PRO A 11 5.39 -1.47 -31.93
N TYR A 12 6.06 -1.25 -30.78
CA TYR A 12 7.17 -0.31 -30.68
C TYR A 12 8.49 -0.95 -31.14
N LEU A 13 8.76 -2.21 -30.81
CA LEU A 13 9.91 -2.93 -31.40
C LEU A 13 9.78 -3.06 -32.91
N SER A 14 8.57 -3.36 -33.41
CA SER A 14 8.26 -3.33 -34.84
C SER A 14 8.51 -1.95 -35.45
N HIS A 15 8.13 -0.87 -34.75
CA HIS A 15 8.42 0.50 -35.19
C HIS A 15 9.93 0.78 -35.26
N LEU A 16 10.71 0.43 -34.22
CA LEU A 16 12.15 0.66 -34.18
C LEU A 16 12.92 -0.15 -35.23
N LYS A 17 12.55 -1.43 -35.42
CA LYS A 17 13.08 -2.30 -36.48
C LYS A 17 12.77 -1.72 -37.86
N SER A 18 11.53 -1.25 -38.10
CA SER A 18 11.14 -0.63 -39.38
C SER A 18 11.94 0.64 -39.72
N LYS A 19 12.60 1.25 -38.74
CA LYS A 19 13.41 2.46 -38.90
C LYS A 19 14.92 2.21 -38.88
N GLY A 20 15.37 0.96 -38.76
CA GLY A 20 16.79 0.60 -38.69
C GLY A 20 17.53 1.18 -37.47
N LYS A 21 16.81 1.50 -36.39
CA LYS A 21 17.37 2.16 -35.20
C LYS A 21 17.66 1.22 -34.03
N TYR A 22 17.23 -0.04 -34.10
CA TYR A 22 17.26 -0.95 -32.96
C TYR A 22 18.67 -1.44 -32.57
N GLU A 23 19.48 -1.87 -33.55
CA GLU A 23 20.76 -2.54 -33.29
C GLU A 23 21.85 -1.57 -32.80
N GLY A 24 21.90 -0.34 -33.34
CA GLY A 24 22.95 0.63 -33.02
C GLY A 24 22.90 1.19 -31.58
N TRP A 25 21.74 1.17 -30.92
CA TRP A 25 21.60 1.65 -29.54
C TRP A 25 21.87 0.54 -28.51
N MET A 26 21.48 -0.70 -28.81
CA MET A 26 21.66 -1.84 -27.88
C MET A 26 23.10 -2.34 -27.77
N GLU A 27 23.95 -2.03 -28.76
CA GLU A 27 25.38 -2.34 -28.73
C GLU A 27 26.18 -1.30 -27.92
N CYS A 28 25.72 -0.04 -27.88
CA CYS A 28 26.34 1.03 -27.09
C CYS A 28 26.23 0.79 -25.58
N LEU A 29 25.14 0.16 -25.12
CA LEU A 29 24.90 -0.12 -23.70
C LEU A 29 25.69 -1.33 -23.17
N ARG A 30 26.30 -2.15 -24.03
CA ARG A 30 26.87 -3.46 -23.66
C ARG A 30 28.35 -3.44 -23.27
N ASN A 31 29.05 -2.31 -23.46
CA ASN A 31 30.49 -2.19 -23.25
C ASN A 31 30.81 -1.20 -22.11
N ALA A 32 31.06 -1.70 -20.89
CA ALA A 32 31.49 -0.85 -19.77
C ALA A 32 32.40 -1.55 -18.75
N HIS A 33 33.69 -1.21 -18.74
CA HIS A 33 34.48 -1.05 -17.52
C HIS A 33 35.80 -0.27 -17.77
N GLU A 34 36.19 0.46 -16.72
CA GLU A 34 37.46 1.16 -16.43
C GLU A 34 37.61 2.69 -16.73
N ASN A 35 37.96 3.38 -15.64
CA ASN A 35 38.50 4.73 -15.39
C ASN A 35 37.58 5.94 -15.08
N PRO A 36 37.65 6.57 -13.86
CA PRO A 36 36.72 7.60 -13.38
C PRO A 36 37.30 9.03 -13.37
N LEU A 37 38.10 9.42 -14.36
CA LEU A 37 38.40 10.84 -14.56
C LEU A 37 37.26 11.44 -15.39
N GLY A 38 36.39 12.22 -14.75
CA GLY A 38 35.22 12.79 -15.41
C GLY A 38 35.65 13.67 -16.59
N HIS A 39 35.33 13.24 -17.81
CA HIS A 39 35.60 14.04 -19.00
C HIS A 39 34.69 15.28 -19.04
N ILE A 40 35.24 16.39 -19.52
CA ILE A 40 34.48 17.59 -19.91
C ILE A 40 34.57 17.65 -21.44
N HIS A 41 33.43 17.60 -22.12
CA HIS A 41 33.35 17.76 -23.56
C HIS A 41 32.86 19.17 -23.87
N ILE A 42 33.56 19.86 -24.76
CA ILE A 42 33.18 21.19 -25.22
C ILE A 42 32.95 21.11 -26.72
N VAL A 43 31.77 21.54 -27.13
CA VAL A 43 31.34 21.56 -28.53
C VAL A 43 30.92 22.98 -28.87
N ASP A 44 31.65 23.59 -29.80
CA ASP A 44 31.34 24.90 -30.34
C ASP A 44 30.47 24.75 -31.57
N ILE A 45 29.29 25.41 -31.56
CA ILE A 45 28.30 25.39 -32.63
C ILE A 45 28.23 26.79 -33.24
N THR A 46 28.60 26.91 -34.52
CA THR A 46 28.60 28.20 -35.22
C THR A 46 27.21 28.56 -35.75
N ALA A 47 26.99 29.83 -36.08
CA ALA A 47 25.74 30.30 -36.68
C ALA A 47 25.39 29.61 -38.00
N LEU A 48 26.39 29.09 -38.72
CA LEU A 48 26.22 28.34 -39.95
C LEU A 48 25.99 26.84 -39.71
N GLY A 49 25.86 26.40 -38.46
CA GLY A 49 25.64 25.00 -38.08
C GLY A 49 26.90 24.12 -38.14
N GLY A 50 28.09 24.74 -38.21
CA GLY A 50 29.35 24.00 -38.07
C GLY A 50 29.58 23.63 -36.61
N THR A 51 30.10 22.42 -36.38
CA THR A 51 30.41 21.92 -35.04
C THR A 51 31.91 21.69 -34.89
N TYR A 52 32.50 22.20 -33.82
CA TYR A 52 33.92 22.02 -33.49
C TYR A 52 34.02 21.43 -32.09
N GLN A 53 34.40 20.16 -32.03
CA GLN A 53 34.70 19.50 -30.76
C GLN A 53 36.11 19.88 -30.33
N TRP A 54 36.27 20.22 -29.05
CA TRP A 54 37.60 20.46 -28.48
C TRP A 54 38.30 19.10 -28.27
N GLU A 55 39.52 18.95 -28.77
CA GLU A 55 40.33 17.75 -28.53
C GLU A 55 40.64 17.62 -27.04
N ALA A 56 40.23 16.50 -26.46
CA ALA A 56 40.25 16.25 -25.02
C ALA A 56 41.67 15.95 -24.52
N ASN A 57 42.47 16.99 -24.31
CA ASN A 57 43.64 16.96 -23.43
C ASN A 57 43.58 18.05 -22.35
N ALA A 58 42.42 18.67 -22.16
CA ALA A 58 42.25 19.75 -21.19
C ALA A 58 42.42 19.20 -19.77
N ASP A 59 43.64 19.33 -19.25
CA ASP A 59 43.86 19.46 -17.82
C ASP A 59 42.80 20.42 -17.29
N THR A 60 42.06 19.97 -16.29
CA THR A 60 41.02 20.72 -15.58
C THR A 60 41.57 21.95 -14.85
N ILE A 61 42.64 22.58 -15.31
CA ILE A 61 43.20 23.82 -14.75
C ILE A 61 43.04 24.97 -15.76
N ALA A 62 42.94 24.69 -17.07
CA ALA A 62 42.94 25.72 -18.11
C ALA A 62 41.55 26.22 -18.57
N LEU A 63 40.43 25.62 -18.13
CA LEU A 63 39.10 25.88 -18.70
C LEU A 63 38.71 27.37 -18.74
N SER A 64 39.00 28.15 -17.69
CA SER A 64 38.63 29.58 -17.64
C SER A 64 39.45 30.42 -18.62
N ALA A 65 40.74 30.14 -18.78
CA ALA A 65 41.61 30.81 -19.75
C ALA A 65 41.17 30.47 -21.18
N GLU A 66 40.97 29.19 -21.48
CA GLU A 66 40.53 28.74 -22.80
C GLU A 66 39.16 29.29 -23.21
N LEU A 67 38.20 29.34 -22.26
CA LEU A 67 36.88 29.94 -22.51
C LEU A 67 36.97 31.44 -22.82
N THR A 68 38.01 32.14 -22.33
CA THR A 68 38.23 33.57 -22.55
C THR A 68 39.05 33.84 -23.81
N GLU A 69 40.05 33.00 -24.11
CA GLU A 69 40.91 33.15 -25.28
C GLU A 69 40.23 32.71 -26.58
N ARG A 70 39.38 31.68 -26.53
CA ARG A 70 38.62 31.20 -27.70
C ARG A 70 37.27 31.90 -27.80
N GLU A 71 37.28 33.14 -28.29
CA GLU A 71 36.05 33.80 -28.73
C GLU A 71 35.50 33.13 -29.99
N LEU A 72 34.18 33.00 -30.07
CA LEU A 72 33.50 32.52 -31.28
C LEU A 72 33.34 33.70 -32.24
N PRO A 73 34.09 33.75 -33.36
CA PRO A 73 34.26 34.98 -34.15
C PRO A 73 32.97 35.54 -34.74
N ASP A 74 31.94 34.71 -34.95
CA ASP A 74 30.64 35.11 -35.52
C ASP A 74 29.47 34.99 -34.52
N GLY A 75 29.78 34.89 -33.22
CA GLY A 75 28.83 34.37 -32.24
C GLY A 75 28.59 32.87 -32.44
N GLY A 76 27.90 32.25 -31.49
CA GLY A 76 27.74 30.80 -31.49
C GLY A 76 27.05 30.26 -30.26
N THR A 77 26.90 28.94 -30.22
CA THR A 77 26.48 28.22 -29.02
C THR A 77 27.61 27.30 -28.58
N ARG A 78 28.21 27.58 -27.43
CA ARG A 78 29.19 26.71 -26.77
C ARG A 78 28.47 25.78 -25.81
N LEU A 79 28.49 24.48 -26.11
CA LEU A 79 27.93 23.44 -25.27
C LEU A 79 29.04 22.79 -24.45
N ILE A 80 28.89 22.80 -23.13
CA ILE A 80 29.82 22.18 -22.17
C ILE A 80 29.09 21.03 -21.50
N ILE A 81 29.50 19.80 -21.80
CA ILE A 81 28.96 18.57 -21.23
C ILE A 81 29.95 18.06 -20.19
N PHE A 82 29.52 17.81 -18.96
CA PHE A 82 30.42 17.40 -17.89
C PHE A 82 29.80 16.39 -16.94
N ALA A 83 30.65 15.49 -16.44
CA ALA A 83 30.30 14.60 -15.34
C ALA A 83 29.94 15.41 -14.07
N PRO A 84 29.01 14.92 -13.23
CA PRO A 84 28.56 15.64 -12.04
C PRO A 84 29.66 15.90 -11.01
N SER A 85 30.71 15.07 -10.98
CA SER A 85 31.91 15.30 -10.19
C SER A 85 32.63 16.61 -10.55
N ASN A 86 32.49 17.07 -11.80
CA ASN A 86 33.08 18.31 -12.30
C ASN A 86 32.19 19.54 -12.09
N ARG A 87 31.01 19.41 -11.45
CA ARG A 87 30.03 20.51 -11.33
C ARG A 87 30.60 21.76 -10.67
N ILE A 88 31.20 21.63 -9.49
CA ILE A 88 31.77 22.78 -8.74
C ILE A 88 32.88 23.44 -9.58
N TYR A 89 33.67 22.61 -10.26
CA TYR A 89 34.74 23.08 -11.14
C TYR A 89 34.17 23.91 -12.31
N VAL A 90 33.22 23.37 -13.07
CA VAL A 90 32.61 24.06 -14.23
C VAL A 90 31.90 25.34 -13.80
N GLN A 91 31.13 25.33 -12.70
CA GLN A 91 30.48 26.52 -12.15
C GLN A 91 31.47 27.65 -11.87
N LYS A 92 32.57 27.33 -11.17
CA LYS A 92 33.60 28.29 -10.81
C LYS A 92 34.25 28.93 -12.04
N HIS A 93 34.51 28.16 -13.09
CA HIS A 93 35.27 28.62 -14.26
C HIS A 93 34.39 29.25 -15.35
N VAL A 94 33.13 28.84 -15.47
CA VAL A 94 32.15 29.47 -16.37
C VAL A 94 31.58 30.77 -15.78
N GLY A 95 31.60 30.91 -14.45
CA GLY A 95 30.99 32.05 -13.76
C GLY A 95 29.46 31.98 -13.71
N ALA A 96 28.90 30.78 -13.84
CA ALA A 96 27.47 30.53 -13.74
C ALA A 96 27.19 29.68 -12.50
N MET A 97 26.38 30.22 -11.57
CA MET A 97 25.83 29.44 -10.46
C MET A 97 24.81 28.43 -11.02
N TYR A 98 25.08 27.15 -10.81
CA TYR A 98 24.23 26.04 -11.23
C TYR A 98 23.60 25.42 -9.98
N ASP A 99 22.41 25.88 -9.61
CA ASP A 99 21.77 25.53 -8.34
C ASP A 99 20.84 24.33 -8.52
N ILE A 100 21.39 23.17 -8.88
CA ILE A 100 20.67 21.92 -8.61
C ILE A 100 20.95 21.56 -7.16
N ASP A 101 19.92 21.67 -6.32
CA ASP A 101 19.92 21.10 -4.98
C ASP A 101 20.07 19.57 -5.10
N PRO A 102 21.20 18.98 -4.65
CA PRO A 102 21.33 17.53 -4.57
C PRO A 102 20.26 16.90 -3.65
N GLY A 103 19.66 17.70 -2.76
CA GLY A 103 18.52 17.37 -1.92
C GLY A 103 17.26 16.99 -2.70
N PHE A 104 17.03 17.56 -3.89
CA PHE A 104 15.90 17.16 -4.75
C PHE A 104 16.02 15.69 -5.16
N PHE A 105 17.20 15.28 -5.60
CA PHE A 105 17.53 13.89 -5.92
C PHE A 105 17.50 12.98 -4.70
N ARG A 106 17.95 13.46 -3.52
CA ARG A 106 17.90 12.69 -2.27
C ARG A 106 16.49 12.55 -1.70
N ALA A 107 15.62 13.54 -1.82
CA ALA A 107 14.24 13.49 -1.32
C ALA A 107 13.40 12.47 -2.12
N VAL A 108 13.62 12.39 -3.43
CA VAL A 108 13.06 11.32 -4.28
C VAL A 108 13.60 9.94 -3.86
N LEU A 109 14.89 9.86 -3.47
CA LEU A 109 15.50 8.61 -2.98
C LEU A 109 15.15 8.26 -1.51
N MET A 110 14.65 9.20 -0.70
CA MET A 110 14.53 9.07 0.77
C MET A 110 13.10 9.21 1.34
N SER A 111 12.05 9.25 0.52
CA SER A 111 10.66 9.16 1.03
C SER A 111 10.13 7.73 1.23
N CYS A 112 11.03 6.73 1.21
CA CYS A 112 10.72 5.42 1.75
C CYS A 112 10.96 5.45 3.27
N GLU A 113 9.93 5.13 4.06
CA GLU A 113 10.15 4.71 5.45
C GLU A 113 11.07 3.47 5.49
N SER A 114 11.57 3.11 6.67
CA SER A 114 12.35 1.89 6.93
C SER A 114 11.73 0.59 6.36
N ASP A 115 10.46 0.66 5.98
CA ASP A 115 9.61 -0.45 5.59
C ASP A 115 9.34 -0.46 4.05
N GLY A 116 9.88 0.50 3.29
CA GLY A 116 9.87 0.48 1.81
C GLY A 116 8.61 1.02 1.13
N PHE A 117 7.70 1.68 1.87
CA PHE A 117 6.50 2.30 1.30
C PHE A 117 6.69 3.80 1.04
N TYR A 118 6.24 4.28 -0.13
CA TYR A 118 6.28 5.68 -0.54
C TYR A 118 5.14 6.48 0.13
N GLU A 119 5.46 7.41 1.05
CA GLU A 119 4.55 8.51 1.37
C GLU A 119 4.74 9.60 0.32
N GLY A 120 3.68 9.87 -0.46
CA GLY A 120 3.73 10.65 -1.69
C GLY A 120 4.63 11.88 -1.66
N VAL A 121 5.43 12.03 -2.73
CA VAL A 121 6.24 13.23 -2.96
C VAL A 121 5.29 14.43 -3.05
N LYS A 122 5.26 15.26 -2.01
CA LYS A 122 4.71 16.61 -2.13
C LYS A 122 5.64 17.37 -3.05
N HIS A 123 5.32 17.37 -4.34
CA HIS A 123 5.89 18.28 -5.32
C HIS A 123 5.53 19.70 -4.90
N ARG A 124 6.37 20.29 -4.04
CA ARG A 124 6.56 21.72 -4.16
C ARG A 124 7.21 21.88 -5.52
N VAL A 125 6.43 22.36 -6.49
CA VAL A 125 6.99 23.15 -7.59
C VAL A 125 8.03 24.03 -6.91
N PRO A 126 9.32 23.86 -7.20
CA PRO A 126 10.32 24.51 -6.38
C PRO A 126 10.03 26.02 -6.35
N GLU A 127 10.08 26.61 -5.16
CA GLU A 127 9.74 28.01 -4.89
C GLU A 127 10.52 28.99 -5.81
N PHE A 128 11.55 28.52 -6.51
CA PHE A 128 12.28 29.24 -7.55
C PHE A 128 11.46 29.61 -8.80
N LEU A 129 10.30 28.98 -9.06
CA LEU A 129 9.40 29.40 -10.15
C LEU A 129 8.43 30.53 -9.76
N VAL A 130 8.36 30.90 -8.48
CA VAL A 130 7.36 31.86 -7.96
C VAL A 130 7.85 33.32 -7.98
N GLY A 131 9.07 33.63 -8.44
CA GLY A 131 9.53 35.03 -8.41
C GLY A 131 10.74 35.46 -9.25
N GLY A 132 11.34 34.60 -10.09
CA GLY A 132 12.51 34.99 -10.88
C GLY A 132 12.68 34.15 -12.14
N ARG A 133 13.16 34.78 -13.23
CA ARG A 133 13.44 34.14 -14.52
C ARG A 133 14.28 32.87 -14.29
N PRO A 134 13.76 31.65 -14.52
CA PRO A 134 14.54 30.44 -14.30
C PRO A 134 15.68 30.42 -15.33
N ARG A 135 16.93 30.51 -14.85
CA ARG A 135 18.14 30.40 -15.68
C ARG A 135 18.54 28.94 -15.92
N HIS A 136 17.79 27.98 -15.37
CA HIS A 136 18.06 26.56 -15.44
C HIS A 136 16.77 25.77 -15.70
N LEU A 137 16.89 24.65 -16.41
CA LEU A 137 15.86 23.63 -16.57
C LEU A 137 16.28 22.41 -15.77
N ASP A 138 15.54 22.06 -14.71
CA ASP A 138 15.74 20.82 -13.96
C ASP A 138 14.77 19.75 -14.46
N LEU A 139 15.31 18.60 -14.89
CA LEU A 139 14.54 17.47 -15.40
C LEU A 139 14.38 16.35 -14.35
N GLY A 140 14.78 16.57 -13.09
CA GLY A 140 14.49 15.70 -11.94
C GLY A 140 15.19 14.34 -11.88
N TYR A 141 15.78 13.86 -12.99
CA TYR A 141 16.45 12.54 -13.08
C TYR A 141 17.93 12.58 -13.47
N GLY A 142 18.51 13.77 -13.53
CA GLY A 142 19.93 13.86 -13.82
C GLY A 142 20.32 15.03 -14.69
N TRP A 143 19.37 15.74 -15.27
CA TRP A 143 19.70 16.61 -16.39
C TRP A 143 19.34 18.04 -16.01
N ALA A 144 20.33 18.90 -15.82
CA ALA A 144 20.06 20.32 -16.01
C ALA A 144 20.93 20.97 -17.06
N GLY A 145 20.22 21.71 -17.90
CA GLY A 145 20.71 22.68 -18.85
C GLY A 145 20.68 24.07 -18.19
N VAL A 146 21.82 24.76 -18.14
CA VAL A 146 21.85 26.22 -17.92
C VAL A 146 22.18 26.89 -19.24
N ILE A 147 21.32 27.81 -19.67
CA ILE A 147 21.58 28.65 -20.84
C ILE A 147 22.05 30.01 -20.31
N HIS A 148 23.35 30.27 -20.42
CA HIS A 148 23.97 31.53 -20.05
C HIS A 148 24.39 32.30 -21.30
N ARG A 149 23.93 33.54 -21.46
CA ARG A 149 24.32 34.37 -22.60
C ARG A 149 25.48 35.30 -22.21
N ARG A 150 26.62 35.18 -22.87
CA ARG A 150 27.81 36.04 -22.70
C ARG A 150 28.12 36.71 -24.04
N GLY A 151 27.73 37.98 -24.17
CA GLY A 151 27.82 38.70 -25.45
C GLY A 151 26.95 38.05 -26.53
N ASN A 152 27.59 37.72 -27.67
CA ASN A 152 26.94 37.03 -28.81
C ASN A 152 27.05 35.49 -28.74
N CYS A 153 27.57 34.95 -27.63
CA CYS A 153 27.70 33.51 -27.42
C CYS A 153 26.66 33.00 -26.41
N ASN A 154 25.96 31.93 -26.77
CA ASN A 154 25.17 31.14 -25.84
C ASN A 154 26.06 30.06 -25.23
N ILE A 155 26.19 30.02 -23.92
CA ILE A 155 26.88 28.97 -23.18
C ILE A 155 25.82 28.04 -22.61
N VAL A 156 25.83 26.78 -23.02
CA VAL A 156 24.91 25.75 -22.54
C VAL A 156 25.69 24.76 -21.69
N LEU A 157 25.33 24.67 -20.41
CA LEU A 157 25.94 23.74 -19.47
C LEU A 157 25.03 22.53 -19.32
N LEU A 158 25.54 21.34 -19.63
CA LEU A 158 24.79 20.10 -19.52
C LEU A 158 25.54 19.15 -18.57
N SER A 159 24.92 18.83 -17.44
CA SER A 159 25.41 17.81 -16.52
C SER A 159 24.43 16.65 -16.47
N ALA A 160 24.98 15.44 -16.40
CA ALA A 160 24.27 14.26 -15.90
C ALA A 160 24.38 14.27 -14.37
N SER A 161 23.34 13.98 -13.59
CA SER A 161 23.46 13.84 -12.15
C SER A 161 23.81 12.40 -11.81
N TYR A 162 24.60 12.27 -10.75
CA TYR A 162 25.07 11.00 -10.22
C TYR A 162 24.17 10.64 -9.06
N SER A 163 23.25 9.72 -9.30
CA SER A 163 22.77 8.89 -8.20
C SER A 163 23.79 7.77 -8.06
N SER A 164 24.65 7.83 -7.04
CA SER A 164 25.28 6.58 -6.63
C SER A 164 24.14 5.66 -6.26
N GLY A 165 24.00 4.56 -7.00
CA GLY A 165 23.23 3.40 -6.55
C GLY A 165 23.89 2.83 -5.30
N ARG A 166 23.92 3.59 -4.21
CA ARG A 166 24.48 3.20 -2.92
C ARG A 166 23.48 2.25 -2.29
N LEU A 167 23.51 1.02 -2.81
CA LEU A 167 23.41 -0.25 -2.10
C LEU A 167 22.43 -0.23 -0.93
N THR A 168 21.14 -0.38 -1.25
CA THR A 168 20.34 -1.31 -0.44
C THR A 168 20.85 -2.72 -0.75
N GLU A 169 20.85 -3.63 0.24
CA GLU A 169 21.51 -4.96 0.17
C GLU A 169 21.03 -5.89 -0.98
N HIS A 170 20.02 -5.49 -1.75
CA HIS A 170 19.55 -6.19 -2.95
C HIS A 170 20.44 -5.90 -4.18
N ARG A 171 21.73 -6.24 -4.07
CA ARG A 171 22.76 -6.08 -5.11
C ARG A 171 22.37 -6.65 -6.48
N TRP A 172 21.66 -7.78 -6.50
CA TRP A 172 21.22 -8.47 -7.72
C TRP A 172 20.14 -7.71 -8.52
N TYR A 173 19.46 -6.74 -7.90
CA TYR A 173 18.34 -6.02 -8.52
C TYR A 173 18.79 -4.79 -9.30
N TYR A 174 19.91 -4.18 -8.89
CA TYR A 174 20.46 -2.97 -9.48
C TYR A 174 21.51 -3.21 -10.55
N GLU A 175 22.18 -4.36 -10.54
CA GLU A 175 23.16 -4.74 -11.58
C GLU A 175 22.55 -4.86 -12.99
N ASN A 176 21.22 -4.87 -13.13
CA ASN A 176 20.53 -4.84 -14.42
C ASN A 176 19.55 -3.68 -14.57
N ASN A 177 19.45 -2.80 -13.57
CA ASN A 177 18.54 -1.66 -13.66
C ASN A 177 19.30 -0.52 -14.33
N THR A 178 19.18 -0.48 -15.66
CA THR A 178 19.79 0.51 -16.56
C THR A 178 19.48 1.97 -16.17
N TYR A 179 18.50 2.16 -15.27
CA TYR A 179 18.19 3.44 -14.62
C TYR A 179 19.35 3.99 -13.77
N LEU A 180 20.26 3.14 -13.28
CA LEU A 180 21.27 3.50 -12.27
C LEU A 180 22.72 3.21 -12.68
N ASP A 181 22.95 2.32 -13.64
CA ASP A 181 24.28 2.17 -14.21
C ASP A 181 24.57 3.30 -15.20
N LEU A 182 25.18 4.33 -14.61
CA LEU A 182 25.79 5.56 -15.14
C LEU A 182 26.85 5.34 -16.24
N VAL A 183 26.62 4.41 -17.15
CA VAL A 183 27.48 4.23 -18.32
C VAL A 183 27.19 5.37 -19.30
N LYS A 184 28.08 6.36 -19.26
CA LYS A 184 28.44 7.20 -20.42
C LYS A 184 27.32 8.04 -21.03
N PHE A 185 26.28 8.47 -20.29
CA PHE A 185 25.26 9.36 -20.88
C PHE A 185 25.89 10.54 -21.61
N HIS A 186 26.90 11.19 -21.02
CA HIS A 186 27.56 12.33 -21.66
C HIS A 186 28.18 11.95 -23.01
N GLU A 187 28.73 10.73 -23.14
CA GLU A 187 29.22 10.21 -24.42
C GLU A 187 28.07 9.83 -25.37
N GLU A 188 26.99 9.20 -24.88
CA GLU A 188 25.83 8.85 -25.70
C GLU A 188 25.11 10.08 -26.22
N TYR A 189 24.94 11.09 -25.37
CA TYR A 189 24.41 12.39 -25.72
C TYR A 189 25.30 13.07 -26.75
N LEU A 190 26.62 13.10 -26.52
CA LEU A 190 27.57 13.65 -27.50
C LEU A 190 27.49 12.89 -28.83
N ARG A 191 27.43 11.56 -28.80
CA ARG A 191 27.32 10.70 -29.99
C ARG A 191 26.00 10.91 -30.72
N ALA A 192 24.90 11.07 -29.99
CA ALA A 192 23.58 11.37 -30.55
C ALA A 192 23.56 12.77 -31.17
N LEU A 193 24.17 13.75 -30.50
CA LEU A 193 24.30 15.13 -30.96
C LEU A 193 25.10 15.21 -32.26
N LEU A 194 26.27 14.55 -32.32
CA LEU A 194 27.16 14.55 -33.50
C LEU A 194 26.55 13.85 -34.73
N LYS A 195 25.49 13.05 -34.56
CA LYS A 195 24.74 12.43 -35.66
C LYS A 195 23.68 13.35 -36.29
N LEU A 196 23.42 14.51 -35.69
CA LEU A 196 22.41 15.45 -36.18
C LEU A 196 22.93 16.25 -37.38
N ASP A 197 22.01 16.70 -38.22
CA ASP A 197 22.36 17.42 -39.43
C ASP A 197 22.76 18.88 -39.17
N LYS A 198 23.42 19.48 -40.15
CA LYS A 198 23.81 20.90 -40.10
C LYS A 198 22.62 21.83 -39.85
N GLN A 199 21.44 21.48 -40.37
CA GLN A 199 20.23 22.28 -40.21
C GLN A 199 19.78 22.34 -38.75
N PHE A 200 19.86 21.23 -38.01
CA PHE A 200 19.61 21.20 -36.58
C PHE A 200 20.51 22.18 -35.83
N PHE A 201 21.81 22.22 -36.15
CA PHE A 201 22.76 23.11 -35.49
C PHE A 201 22.53 24.59 -35.79
N ILE A 202 22.04 24.93 -36.99
CA ILE A 202 21.57 26.30 -37.30
C ILE A 202 20.40 26.68 -36.40
N GLU A 203 19.45 25.78 -36.18
CA GLU A 203 18.32 26.01 -35.27
C GLU A 203 18.76 26.07 -33.80
N VAL A 204 19.73 25.26 -33.37
CA VAL A 204 20.34 25.33 -32.03
C VAL A 204 21.01 26.68 -31.79
N HIS A 205 21.67 27.25 -32.79
CA HIS A 205 22.24 28.59 -32.66
C HIS A 205 21.16 29.65 -32.41
N LYS A 206 20.05 29.57 -33.15
CA LYS A 206 18.89 30.47 -32.96
C LYS A 206 18.19 30.24 -31.63
N ASN A 207 18.11 29.00 -31.19
CA ASN A 207 17.42 28.58 -29.97
C ASN A 207 18.14 27.40 -29.30
N PRO A 208 18.97 27.66 -28.28
CA PRO A 208 19.75 26.61 -27.62
C PRO A 208 18.91 25.52 -26.95
N LEU A 209 17.61 25.76 -26.72
CA LEU A 209 16.71 24.78 -26.11
C LEU A 209 16.50 23.53 -27.00
N PHE A 210 16.83 23.59 -28.31
CA PHE A 210 16.90 22.41 -29.18
C PHE A 210 17.89 21.34 -28.69
N LEU A 211 18.92 21.73 -27.92
CA LEU A 211 19.88 20.80 -27.30
C LEU A 211 19.23 19.88 -26.26
N MET A 212 18.00 20.15 -25.83
CA MET A 212 17.22 19.27 -24.95
C MET A 212 16.57 18.10 -25.69
N LEU A 213 16.39 18.18 -27.03
CA LEU A 213 15.72 17.10 -27.78
C LEU A 213 16.46 15.76 -27.70
N PRO A 214 17.81 15.69 -27.83
CA PRO A 214 18.51 14.43 -27.66
C PRO A 214 18.44 13.90 -26.22
N ILE A 215 18.37 14.77 -25.20
CA ILE A 215 18.17 14.36 -23.80
C ILE A 215 16.81 13.67 -23.65
N LEU A 216 15.77 14.32 -24.18
CA LEU A 216 14.41 13.79 -24.16
C LEU A 216 14.32 12.47 -24.94
N ASP A 217 15.00 12.33 -26.08
CA ASP A 217 15.02 11.09 -26.86
C ASP A 217 15.67 9.94 -26.10
N ILE A 218 16.80 10.22 -25.44
CA ILE A 218 17.48 9.27 -24.56
C ILE A 218 16.57 8.89 -23.38
N HIS A 219 15.91 9.86 -22.75
CA HIS A 219 14.96 9.61 -21.66
C HIS A 219 13.78 8.73 -22.08
N VAL A 220 13.24 8.92 -23.29
CA VAL A 220 12.21 8.03 -23.86
C VAL A 220 12.71 6.60 -24.01
N ALA A 221 13.94 6.42 -24.50
CA ALA A 221 14.53 5.10 -24.62
C ALA A 221 14.68 4.44 -23.24
N TYR A 222 15.09 5.19 -22.21
CA TYR A 222 15.16 4.71 -20.84
C TYR A 222 13.80 4.32 -20.27
N LEU A 223 12.76 5.14 -20.46
CA LEU A 223 11.40 4.80 -20.02
C LEU A 223 10.89 3.51 -20.68
N TYR A 224 11.24 3.32 -21.96
CA TYR A 224 10.85 2.12 -22.69
C TYR A 224 11.55 0.86 -22.17
N GLU A 225 12.87 0.91 -21.93
CA GLU A 225 13.60 -0.20 -21.31
C GLU A 225 13.07 -0.52 -19.90
N GLY A 226 12.81 0.52 -19.10
CA GLY A 226 12.21 0.37 -17.78
C GLY A 226 10.83 -0.29 -17.83
N LEU A 227 10.00 0.07 -18.81
CA LEU A 227 8.70 -0.56 -19.07
C LEU A 227 8.86 -2.05 -19.41
N ILE A 228 9.77 -2.41 -20.34
CA ILE A 228 10.05 -3.81 -20.70
C ILE A 228 10.44 -4.60 -19.45
N TYR A 229 11.36 -4.06 -18.66
CA TYR A 229 11.83 -4.72 -17.44
C TYR A 229 10.70 -4.92 -16.42
N ALA A 230 9.89 -3.89 -16.17
CA ALA A 230 8.77 -3.97 -15.25
C ALA A 230 7.68 -4.96 -15.75
N ASP A 231 7.40 -5.01 -17.05
CA ASP A 231 6.49 -6.01 -17.61
C ASP A 231 7.05 -7.44 -17.45
N GLN A 232 8.36 -7.65 -17.67
CA GLN A 232 8.99 -8.95 -17.44
C GLN A 232 8.89 -9.38 -15.97
N LEU A 233 9.13 -8.47 -15.02
CA LEU A 233 8.95 -8.73 -13.59
C LEU A 233 7.50 -9.08 -13.28
N PHE A 234 6.55 -8.33 -13.83
CA PHE A 234 5.13 -8.59 -13.65
C PHE A 234 4.75 -9.98 -14.16
N ARG A 235 5.14 -10.34 -15.39
CA ARG A 235 4.88 -11.66 -15.98
C ARG A 235 5.51 -12.79 -15.17
N ARG A 236 6.77 -12.64 -14.75
CA ARG A 236 7.46 -13.63 -13.91
C ARG A 236 6.76 -13.78 -12.56
N GLY A 237 6.46 -12.68 -11.87
CA GLY A 237 5.75 -12.68 -10.60
C GLY A 237 4.36 -13.33 -10.69
N ARG A 238 3.66 -13.18 -11.82
CA ARG A 238 2.39 -13.87 -12.05
C ARG A 238 2.54 -15.40 -12.14
N ILE A 239 3.64 -15.89 -12.73
CA ILE A 239 3.92 -17.32 -12.89
C ILE A 239 4.46 -17.91 -11.58
N SER A 240 5.46 -17.26 -10.97
CA SER A 240 6.16 -17.74 -9.76
C SER A 240 5.57 -17.19 -8.46
N ARG A 241 4.26 -16.92 -8.45
CA ARG A 241 3.60 -16.18 -7.35
C ARG A 241 3.83 -16.76 -5.96
N ARG A 242 3.84 -18.09 -5.82
CA ARG A 242 4.04 -18.76 -4.53
C ARG A 242 5.47 -18.65 -4.02
N GLU A 243 6.43 -18.54 -4.95
CA GLU A 243 7.85 -18.54 -4.64
C GLU A 243 8.38 -17.12 -4.45
N LYS A 244 7.85 -16.16 -5.23
CA LYS A 244 8.32 -14.78 -5.31
C LYS A 244 7.17 -13.76 -5.50
N PRO A 245 6.28 -13.59 -4.50
CA PRO A 245 5.18 -12.63 -4.58
C PRO A 245 5.66 -11.18 -4.78
N GLU A 246 6.84 -10.84 -4.28
CA GLU A 246 7.45 -9.52 -4.32
C GLU A 246 7.70 -9.00 -5.74
N LEU A 247 7.85 -9.88 -6.74
CA LEU A 247 8.11 -9.46 -8.14
C LEU A 247 6.99 -8.59 -8.73
N VAL A 248 5.73 -8.87 -8.36
CA VAL A 248 4.59 -8.09 -8.86
C VAL A 248 4.53 -6.73 -8.17
N GLU A 249 4.83 -6.68 -6.87
CA GLU A 249 4.89 -5.43 -6.10
C GLU A 249 6.00 -4.53 -6.61
N TRP A 250 7.17 -5.10 -6.91
CA TRP A 250 8.29 -4.38 -7.51
C TRP A 250 7.95 -3.85 -8.90
N ALA A 251 7.33 -4.67 -9.76
CA ALA A 251 6.87 -4.22 -11.06
C ALA A 251 5.88 -3.05 -10.94
N TRP A 252 4.89 -3.17 -10.04
CA TRP A 252 3.91 -2.11 -9.80
C TRP A 252 4.56 -0.82 -9.28
N SER A 253 5.49 -0.93 -8.33
CA SER A 253 6.23 0.21 -7.80
C SER A 253 7.06 0.92 -8.89
N ALA A 254 7.81 0.16 -9.68
CA ALA A 254 8.59 0.70 -10.80
C ALA A 254 7.70 1.41 -11.83
N LEU A 255 6.56 0.80 -12.20
CA LEU A 255 5.60 1.41 -13.13
C LEU A 255 4.99 2.70 -12.59
N ARG A 256 4.70 2.77 -11.29
CA ARG A 256 4.20 3.99 -10.65
C ARG A 256 5.23 5.11 -10.66
N ILE A 257 6.48 4.80 -10.34
CA ILE A 257 7.59 5.76 -10.42
C ILE A 257 7.69 6.25 -11.86
N MET A 258 7.84 5.36 -12.84
CA MET A 258 7.94 5.76 -14.26
C MET A 258 6.73 6.57 -14.75
N LYS A 259 5.52 6.26 -14.30
CA LYS A 259 4.30 7.01 -14.65
C LYS A 259 4.31 8.42 -14.08
N HIS A 260 4.67 8.55 -12.80
CA HIS A 260 4.69 9.82 -12.10
C HIS A 260 5.83 10.71 -12.64
N ASP A 261 6.98 10.09 -12.90
CA ASP A 261 8.24 10.78 -13.08
C ASP A 261 8.65 10.91 -14.55
N GLY A 262 8.18 9.99 -15.39
CA GLY A 262 8.60 9.88 -16.79
C GLY A 262 8.19 11.07 -17.65
N MET A 263 7.08 11.75 -17.32
CA MET A 263 6.59 12.92 -18.07
C MET A 263 7.24 14.23 -17.65
N GLY A 264 7.82 14.29 -16.45
CA GLY A 264 8.40 15.51 -15.88
C GLY A 264 9.30 16.25 -16.87
N PRO A 265 10.30 15.60 -17.49
CA PRO A 265 11.20 16.26 -18.43
C PRO A 265 10.50 16.88 -19.65
N LEU A 266 9.54 16.16 -20.25
CA LEU A 266 8.80 16.65 -21.41
C LEU A 266 7.91 17.83 -21.03
N ASP A 267 7.20 17.73 -19.91
CA ASP A 267 6.31 18.77 -19.42
C ASP A 267 7.10 20.04 -19.05
N CYS A 268 8.29 19.90 -18.45
CA CYS A 268 9.19 21.01 -18.17
C CYS A 268 9.64 21.73 -19.45
N VAL A 269 10.06 20.99 -20.48
CA VAL A 269 10.46 21.58 -21.77
C VAL A 269 9.27 22.24 -22.47
N ARG A 270 8.09 21.61 -22.45
CA ARG A 270 6.85 22.17 -23.03
C ARG A 270 6.46 23.48 -22.35
N GLN A 271 6.45 23.50 -21.02
CA GLN A 271 6.10 24.67 -20.23
C GLN A 271 7.09 25.82 -20.52
N TYR A 272 8.39 25.54 -20.47
CA TYR A 272 9.41 26.54 -20.75
C TYR A 272 9.34 27.08 -22.18
N ASP A 273 9.12 26.22 -23.18
CA ASP A 273 8.96 26.64 -24.57
C ASP A 273 7.72 27.53 -24.77
N SER A 274 6.64 27.26 -24.04
CA SER A 274 5.43 28.09 -24.04
C SER A 274 5.68 29.46 -23.40
N ASP A 275 6.29 29.48 -22.21
CA ASP A 275 6.49 30.68 -21.42
C ASP A 275 7.53 31.63 -22.05
N TYR A 276 8.58 31.09 -22.68
CA TYR A 276 9.76 31.88 -23.06
C TYR A 276 10.08 31.88 -24.55
N ASN A 277 9.55 30.93 -25.32
CA ASN A 277 9.97 30.75 -26.71
C ASN A 277 8.82 30.72 -27.73
N GLY A 278 7.60 31.03 -27.28
CA GLY A 278 6.43 31.14 -28.15
C GLY A 278 6.09 29.85 -28.88
N ASN A 279 6.30 28.70 -28.23
CA ASN A 279 6.02 27.37 -28.76
C ASN A 279 6.85 26.95 -30.00
N LYS A 280 7.97 27.61 -30.31
CA LYS A 280 8.78 27.29 -31.50
C LYS A 280 9.36 25.87 -31.48
N ILE A 281 9.70 25.32 -30.31
CA ILE A 281 10.16 23.93 -30.24
C ILE A 281 8.99 22.98 -30.45
N GLN A 282 7.84 23.27 -29.86
CA GLN A 282 6.64 22.45 -30.03
C GLN A 282 6.19 22.34 -31.50
N GLU A 283 6.45 23.37 -32.31
CA GLU A 283 6.17 23.35 -33.74
C GLU A 283 7.17 22.50 -34.54
N PHE A 284 8.36 22.24 -34.00
CA PHE A 284 9.42 21.50 -34.68
C PHE A 284 9.03 20.03 -34.88
N GLY A 285 9.20 19.55 -36.12
CA GLY A 285 8.75 18.22 -36.52
C GLY A 285 9.39 17.06 -35.72
N GLN A 286 10.65 17.21 -35.27
CA GLN A 286 11.28 16.19 -34.42
C GLN A 286 10.69 16.16 -33.01
N TYR A 287 10.37 17.34 -32.44
CA TYR A 287 9.72 17.41 -31.13
C TYR A 287 8.34 16.76 -31.16
N LYS A 288 7.51 17.04 -32.17
CA LYS A 288 6.18 16.41 -32.32
C LYS A 288 6.26 14.89 -32.33
N LYS A 289 7.22 14.33 -33.08
CA LYS A 289 7.47 12.87 -33.13
C LYS A 289 7.93 12.33 -31.78
N LEU A 290 8.76 13.09 -31.06
CA LEU A 290 9.26 12.70 -29.75
C LEU A 290 8.16 12.73 -28.69
N ALA A 291 7.37 13.80 -28.64
CA ALA A 291 6.22 13.93 -27.74
C ALA A 291 5.18 12.82 -27.97
N GLU A 292 4.97 12.43 -29.23
CA GLU A 292 4.10 11.29 -29.56
C GLU A 292 4.65 9.97 -29.03
N ARG A 293 5.97 9.74 -29.11
CA ARG A 293 6.61 8.55 -28.52
C ARG A 293 6.47 8.52 -26.99
N PHE A 294 6.67 9.65 -26.33
CA PHE A 294 6.41 9.80 -24.89
C PHE A 294 4.97 9.39 -24.55
N ARG A 295 4.00 9.94 -25.28
CA ARG A 295 2.58 9.65 -25.07
C ARG A 295 2.29 8.15 -25.16
N CYS A 296 2.77 7.49 -26.23
CA CYS A 296 2.59 6.06 -26.41
C CYS A 296 3.21 5.23 -25.27
N ILE A 297 4.42 5.56 -24.84
CA ILE A 297 5.10 4.83 -23.75
C ILE A 297 4.39 5.03 -22.41
N ILE A 298 3.90 6.23 -22.13
CA ILE A 298 3.19 6.52 -20.87
C ILE A 298 1.80 5.89 -20.83
N GLU A 299 1.12 5.79 -21.98
CA GLU A 299 -0.12 5.03 -22.11
C GLU A 299 0.12 3.54 -21.80
N GLU A 300 1.21 2.95 -22.31
CA GLU A 300 1.54 1.55 -22.04
C GLU A 300 2.02 1.33 -20.59
N ILE A 301 2.79 2.26 -20.02
CA ILE A 301 3.12 2.25 -18.58
C ILE A 301 1.84 2.29 -17.74
N SER A 302 0.89 3.17 -18.09
CA SER A 302 -0.37 3.30 -17.35
C SER A 302 -1.23 2.06 -17.45
N ARG A 303 -1.26 1.41 -18.62
CA ARG A 303 -1.95 0.15 -18.84
C ARG A 303 -1.34 -0.99 -18.02
N THR A 304 -0.02 -1.14 -18.07
CA THR A 304 0.69 -2.19 -17.32
C THR A 304 0.60 -1.96 -15.81
N GLU A 305 0.64 -0.70 -15.36
CA GLU A 305 0.44 -0.33 -13.94
C GLU A 305 -0.94 -0.74 -13.45
N ALA A 306 -1.99 -0.44 -14.23
CA ALA A 306 -3.36 -0.84 -13.90
C ALA A 306 -3.50 -2.36 -13.80
N LEU A 307 -2.91 -3.11 -14.74
CA LEU A 307 -2.91 -4.58 -14.71
C LEU A 307 -2.18 -5.12 -13.47
N ALA A 308 -1.04 -4.54 -13.11
CA ALA A 308 -0.29 -4.93 -11.92
C ALA A 308 -1.08 -4.65 -10.64
N ARG A 309 -1.70 -3.46 -10.53
CA ARG A 309 -2.55 -3.08 -9.41
C ARG A 309 -3.75 -3.99 -9.25
N ASP A 310 -4.49 -4.24 -10.33
CA ASP A 310 -5.69 -5.08 -10.30
C ASP A 310 -5.34 -6.52 -9.92
N TYR A 311 -4.17 -7.02 -10.35
CA TYR A 311 -3.65 -8.32 -9.93
C TYR A 311 -3.33 -8.36 -8.43
N LEU A 312 -2.66 -7.33 -7.89
CA LEU A 312 -2.38 -7.22 -6.45
C LEU A 312 -3.66 -7.14 -5.62
N GLN A 313 -4.65 -6.35 -6.04
CA GLN A 313 -5.94 -6.25 -5.36
C GLN A 313 -6.69 -7.60 -5.37
N HIS A 314 -6.71 -8.28 -6.51
CA HIS A 314 -7.26 -9.63 -6.59
C HIS A 314 -6.53 -10.60 -5.66
N HIS A 315 -5.21 -10.44 -5.48
CA HIS A 315 -4.43 -11.26 -4.55
C HIS A 315 -4.85 -11.06 -3.10
N VAL A 316 -4.91 -9.80 -2.66
CA VAL A 316 -5.32 -9.47 -1.29
C VAL A 316 -6.74 -10.01 -1.02
N GLY A 317 -7.65 -9.88 -1.99
CA GLY A 317 -8.99 -10.47 -1.89
C GLY A 317 -8.97 -12.00 -1.73
N MET A 318 -8.14 -12.69 -2.50
CA MET A 318 -7.99 -14.14 -2.40
C MET A 318 -7.44 -14.59 -1.04
N PHE A 319 -6.45 -13.88 -0.47
CA PHE A 319 -5.93 -14.19 0.86
C PHE A 319 -6.99 -13.99 1.94
N GLY A 320 -7.78 -12.92 1.88
CA GLY A 320 -8.88 -12.71 2.81
C GLY A 320 -9.93 -13.83 2.77
N LEU A 321 -10.19 -14.40 1.59
CA LEU A 321 -11.08 -15.56 1.44
C LEU A 321 -10.47 -16.85 2.01
N GLU A 322 -9.17 -17.08 1.83
CA GLU A 322 -8.47 -18.23 2.40
C GLU A 322 -8.43 -18.17 3.93
N GLU A 323 -8.10 -17.01 4.49
CA GLU A 323 -8.11 -16.75 5.92
C GLU A 323 -9.52 -16.97 6.50
N SER A 324 -10.55 -16.44 5.85
CA SER A 324 -11.95 -16.67 6.23
C SER A 324 -12.31 -18.16 6.24
N ARG A 325 -11.86 -18.92 5.24
CA ARG A 325 -12.09 -20.38 5.18
C ARG A 325 -11.37 -21.12 6.31
N VAL A 326 -10.13 -20.73 6.63
CA VAL A 326 -9.38 -21.31 7.75
C VAL A 326 -10.07 -21.00 9.07
N SER A 327 -10.49 -19.75 9.28
CA SER A 327 -11.24 -19.32 10.46
C SER A 327 -12.56 -20.08 10.62
N ILE A 328 -13.32 -20.28 9.54
CA ILE A 328 -14.55 -21.09 9.56
C ILE A 328 -14.24 -22.55 9.93
N LYS A 329 -13.16 -23.14 9.41
CA LYS A 329 -12.75 -24.51 9.75
C LYS A 329 -12.34 -24.63 11.22
N GLN A 330 -11.55 -23.69 11.73
CA GLN A 330 -11.15 -23.64 13.14
C GLN A 330 -12.36 -23.48 14.05
N THR A 331 -13.30 -22.61 13.69
CA THR A 331 -14.55 -22.40 14.40
C THR A 331 -15.39 -23.69 14.44
N ARG A 332 -15.51 -24.41 13.32
CA ARG A 332 -16.21 -25.71 13.27
C ARG A 332 -15.54 -26.77 14.15
N ALA A 333 -14.21 -26.88 14.11
CA ALA A 333 -13.47 -27.79 14.96
C ALA A 333 -13.67 -27.47 16.45
N ALA A 334 -13.59 -26.19 16.83
CA ALA A 334 -13.86 -25.74 18.19
C ALA A 334 -15.30 -26.03 18.62
N PHE A 335 -16.28 -25.90 17.72
CA PHE A 335 -17.67 -26.27 17.99
C PHE A 335 -17.84 -27.78 18.21
N GLU A 336 -17.16 -28.63 17.44
CA GLU A 336 -17.19 -30.09 17.62
C GLU A 336 -16.54 -30.50 18.93
N GLU A 337 -15.41 -29.90 19.29
CA GLU A 337 -14.75 -30.12 20.58
C GLU A 337 -15.65 -29.66 21.74
N SER A 338 -16.26 -28.49 21.64
CA SER A 338 -17.23 -27.99 22.62
C SER A 338 -18.40 -28.97 22.81
N LYS A 339 -18.91 -29.59 21.74
CA LYS A 339 -19.96 -30.61 21.84
C LYS A 339 -19.48 -31.85 22.60
N ARG A 340 -18.27 -32.33 22.33
CA ARG A 340 -17.68 -33.48 23.05
C ARG A 340 -17.47 -33.18 24.53
N THR A 341 -16.92 -32.01 24.84
CA THR A 341 -16.72 -31.56 26.22
C THR A 341 -18.05 -31.41 26.96
N LYS A 342 -19.09 -30.88 26.30
CA LYS A 342 -20.44 -30.82 26.89
C LYS A 342 -20.97 -32.20 27.27
N LEU A 343 -20.80 -33.21 26.40
CA LEU A 343 -21.25 -34.58 26.70
C LEU A 343 -20.51 -35.16 27.91
N ILE A 344 -19.19 -34.97 27.98
CA ILE A 344 -18.38 -35.43 29.12
C ILE A 344 -18.81 -34.75 30.42
N THR A 345 -19.04 -33.44 30.40
CA THR A 345 -19.52 -32.70 31.58
C THR A 345 -20.89 -33.17 32.02
N VAL A 346 -21.82 -33.42 31.08
CA VAL A 346 -23.15 -33.97 31.40
C VAL A 346 -23.02 -35.32 32.09
N LEU A 347 -22.15 -36.21 31.61
CA LEU A 347 -21.92 -37.51 32.23
C LEU A 347 -21.35 -37.38 33.66
N ALA A 348 -20.34 -36.51 33.83
CA ALA A 348 -19.71 -36.27 35.13
C ALA A 348 -20.71 -35.77 36.19
N ILE A 349 -21.69 -34.95 35.80
CA ILE A 349 -22.73 -34.45 36.71
C ILE A 349 -23.56 -35.57 37.33
N PHE A 350 -23.78 -36.69 36.62
CA PHE A 350 -24.49 -37.83 37.18
C PHE A 350 -23.57 -38.78 37.96
N PHE A 351 -22.37 -39.05 37.44
CA PHE A 351 -21.48 -40.04 38.04
C PHE A 351 -20.83 -39.55 39.33
N VAL A 352 -20.42 -38.29 39.42
CA VAL A 352 -19.73 -37.76 40.62
C VAL A 352 -20.59 -37.87 41.90
N PRO A 353 -21.87 -37.45 41.91
CA PRO A 353 -22.73 -37.59 43.10
C PRO A 353 -23.03 -39.04 43.46
N ILE A 354 -23.21 -39.91 42.46
CA ILE A 354 -23.44 -41.34 42.66
C ILE A 354 -22.20 -41.99 43.27
N SER A 355 -21.02 -41.74 42.70
CA SER A 355 -19.74 -42.25 43.20
C SER A 355 -19.45 -41.76 44.62
N LEU A 356 -19.75 -40.49 44.93
CA LEU A 356 -19.63 -39.96 46.28
C LEU A 356 -20.54 -40.71 47.24
N SER A 357 -21.81 -40.93 46.88
CA SER A 357 -22.74 -41.70 47.71
C SER A 357 -22.21 -43.12 47.94
N THR A 358 -21.83 -43.84 46.87
CA THR A 358 -21.25 -45.20 47.01
C THR A 358 -19.97 -45.22 47.83
N SER A 359 -19.15 -44.17 47.78
CA SER A 359 -17.93 -44.07 48.58
C SER A 359 -18.26 -43.89 50.06
N VAL A 360 -19.19 -43.00 50.40
CA VAL A 360 -19.59 -42.74 51.80
C VAL A 360 -20.16 -44.01 52.45
N PHE A 361 -20.98 -44.77 51.70
CA PHE A 361 -21.57 -46.02 52.19
C PHE A 361 -20.68 -47.26 52.02
N GLY A 362 -19.66 -47.19 51.16
CA GLY A 362 -18.65 -48.24 50.98
C GLY A 362 -17.49 -48.15 51.98
N MET A 363 -17.35 -47.03 52.69
CA MET A 363 -16.43 -46.91 53.82
C MET A 363 -16.97 -47.74 54.99
N ASN A 364 -16.14 -48.64 55.53
CA ASN A 364 -16.45 -49.46 56.71
C ASN A 364 -16.48 -48.59 57.98
N ILE A 365 -17.48 -47.73 58.08
CA ILE A 365 -17.79 -46.96 59.28
C ILE A 365 -18.54 -47.91 60.20
N HIS A 366 -17.90 -48.27 61.32
CA HIS A 366 -18.41 -49.29 62.23
C HIS A 366 -19.82 -48.92 62.74
N GLU A 367 -20.07 -47.62 62.93
CA GLU A 367 -21.36 -47.08 63.37
C GLU A 367 -22.53 -47.27 62.38
N LEU A 368 -22.26 -47.43 61.08
CA LEU A 368 -23.30 -47.65 60.07
C LEU A 368 -23.65 -49.14 59.91
N ASN A 369 -22.70 -50.04 60.19
CA ASN A 369 -22.87 -51.48 59.97
C ASN A 369 -23.48 -52.24 61.15
N GLU A 370 -23.28 -51.79 62.40
CA GLU A 370 -23.72 -52.57 63.58
C GLU A 370 -25.25 -52.60 63.76
N ASN A 371 -25.99 -51.61 63.24
CA ASN A 371 -27.44 -51.51 63.41
C ASN A 371 -28.28 -51.97 62.21
N GLY A 372 -27.68 -52.65 61.23
CA GLY A 372 -28.42 -53.21 60.08
C GLY A 372 -29.21 -52.14 59.33
N GLN A 373 -28.55 -51.04 58.98
CA GLN A 373 -29.20 -49.89 58.35
C GLN A 373 -29.94 -50.32 57.07
N SER A 374 -31.21 -49.93 56.94
CA SER A 374 -32.02 -50.34 55.81
C SER A 374 -31.45 -49.76 54.52
N ILE A 375 -31.45 -50.57 53.45
CA ILE A 375 -31.11 -50.16 52.07
C ILE A 375 -31.87 -48.87 51.67
N TRP A 376 -33.00 -48.60 52.30
CA TRP A 376 -33.80 -47.40 52.13
C TRP A 376 -33.07 -46.10 52.48
N VAL A 377 -32.23 -46.09 53.51
CA VAL A 377 -31.44 -44.90 53.90
C VAL A 377 -30.41 -44.56 52.81
N PHE A 378 -29.78 -45.56 52.22
CA PHE A 378 -28.87 -45.40 51.08
C PHE A 378 -29.59 -44.79 49.86
N ILE A 379 -30.79 -45.29 49.54
CA ILE A 379 -31.58 -44.76 48.42
C ILE A 379 -31.96 -43.30 48.68
N LEU A 380 -32.47 -42.98 49.87
CA LEU A 380 -32.92 -41.63 50.21
C LEU A 380 -31.77 -40.60 50.17
N THR A 381 -30.63 -40.94 50.76
CA THR A 381 -29.45 -40.07 50.78
C THR A 381 -28.86 -39.87 49.38
N THR A 382 -28.79 -40.93 48.57
CA THR A 382 -28.36 -40.84 47.16
C THR A 382 -29.28 -39.92 46.36
N VAL A 383 -30.61 -40.08 46.49
CA VAL A 383 -31.59 -39.22 45.80
C VAL A 383 -31.46 -37.75 46.23
N LEU A 384 -31.26 -37.49 47.53
CA LEU A 384 -31.06 -36.13 48.05
C LEU A 384 -29.78 -35.49 47.53
N ILE A 385 -28.66 -36.23 47.51
CA ILE A 385 -27.38 -35.74 46.99
C ILE A 385 -27.50 -35.44 45.50
N VAL A 386 -28.10 -36.35 44.71
CA VAL A 386 -28.33 -36.15 43.27
C VAL A 386 -29.23 -34.94 43.01
N ALA A 387 -30.32 -34.77 43.79
CA ALA A 387 -31.22 -33.62 43.67
C ALA A 387 -30.50 -32.30 43.99
N ALA A 388 -29.72 -32.26 45.07
CA ALA A 388 -28.94 -31.08 45.45
C ALA A 388 -27.91 -30.71 44.38
N THR A 389 -27.19 -31.70 43.83
CA THR A 389 -26.22 -31.45 42.76
C THR A 389 -26.89 -30.96 41.47
N MET A 390 -28.08 -31.48 41.14
CA MET A 390 -28.85 -31.01 39.98
C MET A 390 -29.33 -29.57 40.14
N ILE A 391 -29.78 -29.19 41.35
CA ILE A 391 -30.20 -27.82 41.64
C ILE A 391 -29.01 -26.87 41.56
N LEU A 392 -27.88 -27.21 42.18
CA LEU A 392 -26.68 -26.39 42.16
C LEU A 392 -26.15 -26.23 40.73
N TRP A 393 -26.14 -27.30 39.95
CA TRP A 393 -25.74 -27.25 38.55
C TRP A 393 -26.69 -26.38 37.71
N GLY A 394 -28.01 -26.55 37.86
CA GLY A 394 -28.99 -25.71 37.18
C GLY A 394 -28.82 -24.23 37.54
N PHE A 395 -28.52 -23.92 38.80
CA PHE A 395 -28.20 -22.56 39.25
C PHE A 395 -26.92 -22.03 38.56
N MET A 396 -25.84 -22.79 38.59
CA MET A 396 -24.57 -22.42 37.94
C MET A 396 -24.72 -22.23 36.44
N TYR A 397 -25.48 -23.10 35.76
CA TYR A 397 -25.75 -22.99 34.32
C TYR A 397 -26.48 -21.70 33.98
N GLN A 398 -27.51 -21.34 34.75
CA GLN A 398 -28.24 -20.08 34.54
C GLN A 398 -27.35 -18.87 34.82
N PHE A 399 -26.51 -18.94 35.85
CA PHE A 399 -25.56 -17.88 36.18
C PHE A 399 -24.48 -17.69 35.10
N GLN A 400 -23.93 -18.78 34.57
CA GLN A 400 -22.96 -18.74 33.47
C GLN A 400 -23.60 -18.21 32.18
N LYS A 401 -24.82 -18.66 31.86
CA LYS A 401 -25.59 -18.16 30.71
C LYS A 401 -25.80 -16.65 30.83
N TYR A 402 -26.16 -16.18 32.01
CA TYR A 402 -26.33 -14.76 32.30
C TYR A 402 -25.03 -13.96 32.09
N ASN A 403 -23.89 -14.44 32.60
CA ASN A 403 -22.61 -13.77 32.45
C ASN A 403 -22.07 -13.76 31.00
N SER A 404 -22.49 -14.72 30.17
CA SER A 404 -22.04 -14.83 28.77
C SER A 404 -22.73 -13.86 27.81
N GLN A 405 -23.82 -13.21 28.24
CA GLN A 405 -24.53 -12.27 27.40
C GLN A 405 -23.75 -10.95 27.30
N PRO A 406 -23.61 -10.36 26.10
CA PRO A 406 -22.86 -9.12 25.90
C PRO A 406 -23.42 -8.01 26.79
N ARG A 407 -22.54 -7.35 27.52
CA ARG A 407 -22.89 -6.18 28.34
C ARG A 407 -23.01 -4.98 27.41
N ASP A 408 -24.21 -4.72 26.91
CA ASP A 408 -24.49 -3.45 26.25
C ASP A 408 -24.24 -2.32 27.26
N GLY A 409 -23.41 -1.35 26.88
CA GLY A 409 -22.79 -0.35 27.76
C GLY A 409 -23.74 0.62 28.47
N ILE A 410 -25.05 0.38 28.44
CA ILE A 410 -26.08 1.21 29.05
C ILE A 410 -26.10 0.93 30.57
N LYS A 411 -25.54 1.85 31.35
CA LYS A 411 -25.57 1.82 32.81
C LYS A 411 -26.83 2.52 33.34
N GLU A 412 -27.98 1.87 33.24
CA GLU A 412 -29.17 2.32 33.99
C GLU A 412 -29.12 1.79 35.44
N GLY A 413 -28.79 2.68 36.37
CA GLY A 413 -28.71 2.41 37.80
C GLY A 413 -30.09 2.34 38.48
N LYS A 414 -30.90 1.32 38.17
CA LYS A 414 -32.11 1.06 38.98
C LYS A 414 -31.72 0.49 40.36
N HIS A 415 -32.31 1.07 41.41
CA HIS A 415 -32.02 0.80 42.81
C HIS A 415 -32.42 -0.64 43.23
N TRP A 416 -31.51 -1.42 43.83
CA TRP A 416 -31.70 -2.85 44.17
C TRP A 416 -32.97 -3.18 44.98
N ARG A 417 -33.45 -2.22 45.79
CA ARG A 417 -34.65 -2.36 46.65
C ARG A 417 -35.93 -2.65 45.87
N THR A 418 -36.10 -2.08 44.68
CA THR A 418 -37.31 -2.35 43.87
C THR A 418 -37.29 -3.75 43.28
N ARG A 419 -36.09 -4.28 43.02
CA ARG A 419 -35.90 -5.64 42.49
C ARG A 419 -36.15 -6.71 43.53
N SER A 420 -35.63 -6.52 44.76
CA SER A 420 -35.90 -7.45 45.86
C SER A 420 -37.39 -7.46 46.25
N ALA A 421 -38.07 -6.32 46.22
CA ALA A 421 -39.52 -6.25 46.44
C ALA A 421 -40.31 -7.05 45.39
N ALA A 422 -39.97 -6.90 44.10
CA ALA A 422 -40.60 -7.66 43.01
C ALA A 422 -40.32 -9.18 43.13
N LEU A 423 -39.10 -9.55 43.54
CA LEU A 423 -38.73 -10.94 43.79
C LEU A 423 -39.57 -11.54 44.92
N CYS A 424 -39.69 -10.84 46.06
CA CYS A 424 -40.53 -11.28 47.17
C CYS A 424 -41.99 -11.46 46.74
N GLN A 425 -42.55 -10.53 45.97
CA GLN A 425 -43.92 -10.65 45.45
C GLN A 425 -44.12 -11.90 44.58
N LEU A 426 -43.15 -12.24 43.73
CA LEU A 426 -43.19 -13.45 42.91
C LEU A 426 -43.16 -14.74 43.77
N ILE A 427 -42.37 -14.74 44.84
CA ILE A 427 -42.29 -15.85 45.78
C ILE A 427 -43.61 -16.01 46.54
N PHE A 428 -44.15 -14.93 47.10
CA PHE A 428 -45.41 -14.98 47.87
C PHE A 428 -46.62 -15.40 47.04
N ARG A 429 -46.60 -15.17 45.72
CA ARG A 429 -47.67 -15.60 44.81
C ARG A 429 -47.48 -17.01 44.24
N GLY A 430 -46.44 -17.75 44.65
CA GLY A 430 -46.22 -19.13 44.20
C GLY A 430 -45.68 -19.27 42.77
N HIS A 431 -45.21 -18.19 42.15
CA HIS A 431 -44.71 -18.21 40.77
C HIS A 431 -43.21 -18.55 40.66
N ILE A 432 -42.62 -19.12 41.71
CA ILE A 432 -41.16 -19.35 41.79
C ILE A 432 -40.64 -20.30 40.71
N ILE A 433 -41.41 -21.37 40.40
CA ILE A 433 -41.03 -22.36 39.37
C ILE A 433 -41.03 -21.72 37.98
N TRP A 434 -42.01 -20.85 37.71
CA TRP A 434 -42.09 -20.11 36.44
C TRP A 434 -40.96 -19.08 36.34
N ALA A 435 -40.73 -18.29 37.40
CA ALA A 435 -39.67 -17.29 37.46
C ALA A 435 -38.26 -17.90 37.33
N TRP A 436 -38.07 -19.11 37.85
CA TRP A 436 -36.85 -19.90 37.67
C TRP A 436 -36.69 -20.35 36.21
N LYS A 437 -37.72 -20.98 35.63
CA LYS A 437 -37.68 -21.46 34.24
C LYS A 437 -37.45 -20.34 33.22
N SER A 438 -38.01 -19.16 33.47
CA SER A 438 -37.85 -17.99 32.61
C SER A 438 -36.53 -17.22 32.82
N GLY A 439 -35.72 -17.58 33.83
CA GLY A 439 -34.50 -16.86 34.17
C GLY A 439 -34.73 -15.51 34.86
N ILE A 440 -35.99 -15.09 35.03
CA ILE A 440 -36.39 -13.83 35.68
C ILE A 440 -35.85 -13.78 37.11
N LEU A 441 -35.86 -14.91 37.82
CA LEU A 441 -35.34 -15.01 39.18
C LEU A 441 -33.87 -14.57 39.27
N VAL A 442 -33.03 -15.06 38.37
CA VAL A 442 -31.59 -14.73 38.30
C VAL A 442 -31.39 -13.28 37.88
N SER A 443 -32.18 -12.79 36.92
CA SER A 443 -32.15 -11.39 36.51
C SER A 443 -32.50 -10.45 37.67
N LEU A 444 -33.53 -10.76 38.47
CA LEU A 444 -33.93 -9.95 39.62
C LEU A 444 -32.91 -9.99 40.77
N LEU A 445 -32.22 -11.12 40.96
CA LEU A 445 -31.17 -11.29 41.97
C LEU A 445 -29.83 -10.61 41.61
N THR A 446 -29.59 -10.37 40.32
CA THR A 446 -28.34 -9.77 39.82
C THR A 446 -28.59 -8.31 39.39
N ASP A 447 -28.32 -7.95 38.13
CA ASP A 447 -28.37 -6.58 37.64
C ASP A 447 -29.68 -6.23 36.91
N GLY A 448 -30.66 -7.14 36.84
CA GLY A 448 -31.98 -6.89 36.25
C GLY A 448 -32.00 -6.87 34.73
N ARG A 449 -30.91 -7.23 34.05
CA ARG A 449 -30.69 -6.82 32.64
C ARG A 449 -31.15 -7.80 31.56
N VAL A 450 -31.24 -9.13 31.78
CA VAL A 450 -31.21 -10.06 30.61
C VAL A 450 -32.16 -11.28 30.59
N ALA A 451 -33.18 -11.38 31.44
CA ALA A 451 -34.14 -12.49 31.30
C ALA A 451 -35.31 -12.23 30.33
N PHE A 452 -35.60 -10.98 29.96
CA PHE A 452 -36.82 -10.67 29.19
C PHE A 452 -36.68 -10.84 27.68
N LEU A 453 -35.45 -10.81 27.15
CA LEU A 453 -35.21 -10.70 25.71
C LEU A 453 -35.66 -11.94 24.91
N MET A 454 -35.38 -13.15 25.39
CA MET A 454 -35.68 -14.35 24.60
C MET A 454 -37.16 -14.73 24.52
N SER A 455 -37.98 -14.31 25.49
CA SER A 455 -39.39 -14.70 25.49
C SER A 455 -40.29 -13.70 24.74
N CYS A 456 -39.77 -12.52 24.38
CA CYS A 456 -40.51 -11.53 23.60
C CYS A 456 -39.99 -11.38 22.16
N ALA A 457 -38.75 -11.80 21.85
CA ALA A 457 -38.19 -11.79 20.49
C ALA A 457 -38.92 -12.71 19.47
N GLY A 458 -39.77 -13.65 19.93
CA GLY A 458 -40.60 -14.49 19.05
C GLY A 458 -41.95 -13.85 18.66
N HIS A 459 -42.34 -12.73 19.29
CA HIS A 459 -43.62 -12.09 19.04
C HIS A 459 -43.45 -10.96 18.04
N ARG A 460 -43.56 -11.28 16.73
CA ARG A 460 -43.87 -10.26 15.72
C ARG A 460 -45.19 -9.59 16.14
N VAL A 461 -45.15 -8.30 16.40
CA VAL A 461 -46.32 -7.50 16.79
C VAL A 461 -47.34 -7.52 15.65
N VAL A 462 -48.32 -8.43 15.73
CA VAL A 462 -49.59 -8.25 15.01
C VAL A 462 -50.43 -7.34 15.90
N ARG A 463 -50.46 -6.04 15.58
CA ARG A 463 -51.40 -5.08 16.19
C ARG A 463 -52.82 -5.51 15.83
N LEU A 464 -53.47 -6.30 16.68
CA LEU A 464 -54.91 -6.52 16.63
C LEU A 464 -55.55 -5.95 17.89
N LEU A 465 -56.44 -4.98 17.68
CA LEU A 465 -57.31 -4.40 18.69
C LEU A 465 -58.24 -5.47 19.25
N SER A 466 -57.95 -6.01 20.43
CA SER A 466 -58.97 -6.59 21.32
C SER A 466 -58.44 -6.70 22.75
N PRO A 467 -59.10 -6.08 23.74
CA PRO A 467 -58.84 -6.35 25.14
C PRO A 467 -59.63 -7.59 25.59
N LEU A 468 -59.10 -8.30 26.59
CA LEU A 468 -59.74 -9.40 27.33
C LEU A 468 -59.69 -10.80 26.71
N LEU A 469 -58.51 -11.41 26.67
CA LEU A 469 -58.33 -12.77 27.19
C LEU A 469 -56.84 -12.99 27.50
N HIS A 470 -56.52 -13.33 28.75
CA HIS A 470 -55.14 -13.49 29.19
C HIS A 470 -54.61 -14.87 28.80
N SER A 471 -53.63 -14.90 27.89
CA SER A 471 -52.86 -16.13 27.65
C SER A 471 -51.68 -16.17 28.64
N PRO A 472 -51.54 -17.23 29.46
CA PRO A 472 -50.39 -17.42 30.36
C PRO A 472 -49.05 -17.61 29.63
N HIS A 473 -49.05 -17.55 28.28
CA HIS A 473 -47.89 -17.72 27.44
C HIS A 473 -47.25 -16.40 26.96
N GLU A 474 -47.75 -15.23 27.40
CA GLU A 474 -47.17 -13.90 27.08
C GLU A 474 -46.44 -13.27 28.29
N PRO A 475 -45.15 -13.58 28.54
CA PRO A 475 -44.42 -13.12 29.72
C PRO A 475 -44.29 -11.60 29.83
N CYS A 476 -44.13 -10.88 28.71
CA CYS A 476 -44.08 -9.40 28.73
C CYS A 476 -45.40 -8.79 29.22
N ARG A 477 -46.55 -9.34 28.79
CA ARG A 477 -47.88 -8.85 29.20
C ARG A 477 -48.24 -9.29 30.63
N TYR A 478 -47.87 -10.52 31.00
CA TYR A 478 -48.03 -11.03 32.36
C TYR A 478 -47.28 -10.18 33.39
N VAL A 479 -46.04 -9.81 33.09
CA VAL A 479 -45.22 -8.96 33.97
C VAL A 479 -45.74 -7.53 34.04
N ARG A 480 -46.12 -6.93 32.91
CA ARG A 480 -46.71 -5.58 32.87
C ARG A 480 -47.99 -5.50 33.72
N VAL A 481 -48.86 -6.52 33.63
CA VAL A 481 -50.15 -6.55 34.32
C VAL A 481 -50.03 -6.94 35.80
N HIS A 482 -49.21 -7.94 36.15
CA HIS A 482 -49.17 -8.47 37.51
C HIS A 482 -48.09 -7.87 38.41
N ILE A 483 -47.05 -7.26 37.83
CA ILE A 483 -45.93 -6.64 38.57
C ILE A 483 -46.04 -5.09 38.55
N GLY A 484 -47.01 -4.51 37.82
CA GLY A 484 -47.33 -3.08 37.86
C GLY A 484 -46.24 -2.15 37.29
N MET A 485 -45.32 -2.69 36.49
CA MET A 485 -44.26 -1.93 35.84
C MET A 485 -44.71 -1.46 34.45
N SER A 486 -45.57 -0.43 34.38
CA SER A 486 -46.00 0.15 33.09
C SER A 486 -44.89 0.94 32.40
N ASP A 487 -44.05 1.64 33.16
CA ASP A 487 -43.14 2.67 32.61
C ASP A 487 -41.68 2.22 32.52
N ALA A 488 -41.38 0.98 32.96
CA ALA A 488 -40.00 0.50 33.11
C ALA A 488 -39.50 -0.37 31.96
N PHE A 489 -40.38 -0.77 31.03
CA PHE A 489 -40.09 -1.67 29.91
C PHE A 489 -40.59 -1.06 28.61
N ASP A 490 -39.70 -0.31 27.96
CA ASP A 490 -39.91 0.23 26.62
C ASP A 490 -39.56 -0.87 25.61
N CYS A 491 -40.58 -1.55 25.08
CA CYS A 491 -40.40 -2.65 24.13
C CYS A 491 -39.95 -2.14 22.75
N ASP A 492 -40.15 -0.86 22.46
CA ASP A 492 -39.89 -0.26 21.14
C ASP A 492 -38.39 -0.10 20.86
N LYS A 493 -37.53 -0.20 21.89
CA LYS A 493 -36.06 -0.14 21.74
C LYS A 493 -35.39 -1.46 21.34
N PHE A 494 -36.17 -2.52 21.09
CA PHE A 494 -35.66 -3.86 20.77
C PHE A 494 -36.04 -4.31 19.34
N GLU A 495 -36.59 -3.42 18.51
CA GLU A 495 -36.98 -3.71 17.11
C GLU A 495 -35.89 -3.37 16.06
N ASP A 496 -34.73 -2.83 16.47
CA ASP A 496 -33.56 -2.58 15.59
C ASP A 496 -32.52 -3.72 15.61
#